data_AF-A0A820TFB9-F1
#
_entry.id   AF-A0A820TFB9-F1
#
_cell.length_a   1.000
_cell.length_b   1.000
_cell.length_c   1.000
_cell.angle_alpha   90.00
_cell.angle_beta   90.00
_cell.angle_gamma   90.00
#
_symmetry.space_group_name_H-M   'P 1'
#
loop_
_entity.id
_entity.type
_entity.pdbx_description
1 polymer ?
#
loop_
_entity_poly.entity_id
_entity_poly.type
_entity_poly.pdbx_seq_one_letter_code
_entity_poly.pdbx_strand_id
1 'polypeptide(L)'
;MPTLQTSILSIIQNQLIRYVSLVLLVTGTIGNILNCFVFTRRCLRYNSCSLYFFATSITNSIGLYCAFIARVLITFDIYATSSQSSVYCKTRTFFTYMPLSASAWFIVAACADRFASSSSSARMRSFSQTKVSQRVICGIVVIACLIWAEMFVCFNGNANGTTCAPATPFCNTFNNFNLLISYSLLPPIFMFIFGWMTILHVRHRPINRQSSLRGRQLTILLIVQVVCVTFLSLPFSIQKIYLQFTANQMKSSQRIEIENFLGTVATLIILSNTSMSFYMFTLTSKVFRKELKPLLLFWSQRRADVEPIQSTTRTTR
;
A
#
# COMPACT_ATOMS: atom_id res chain seq x y z
N MET A 1 38.24 25.51 5.16
CA MET A 1 36.83 25.12 4.98
C MET A 1 36.69 24.47 3.61
N PRO A 2 36.68 23.13 3.49
CA PRO A 2 36.46 22.48 2.21
C PRO A 2 34.95 22.45 1.93
N THR A 3 34.58 23.05 0.81
CA THR A 3 33.26 22.95 0.19
C THR A 3 32.92 21.47 -0.03
N LEU A 4 31.88 20.95 0.63
CA LEU A 4 31.33 19.63 0.33
C LEU A 4 30.89 19.60 -1.13
N GLN A 5 31.68 18.95 -1.98
CA GLN A 5 31.29 18.66 -3.35
C GLN A 5 30.22 17.57 -3.30
N THR A 6 28.94 17.95 -3.32
CA THR A 6 27.82 17.01 -3.42
C THR A 6 27.95 16.21 -4.71
N SER A 7 28.02 14.88 -4.61
CA SER A 7 28.18 14.01 -5.78
C SER A 7 26.94 14.08 -6.69
N ILE A 8 27.11 13.91 -8.00
CA ILE A 8 26.01 13.88 -8.98
C ILE A 8 24.94 12.86 -8.57
N LEU A 9 25.36 11.73 -7.99
CA LEU A 9 24.46 10.68 -7.53
C LEU A 9 23.54 11.17 -6.40
N SER A 10 24.06 11.95 -5.45
CA SER A 10 23.24 12.54 -4.37
C SER A 10 22.20 13.53 -4.90
N ILE A 11 22.56 14.31 -5.94
CA ILE A 11 21.64 15.24 -6.61
C ILE A 11 20.51 14.46 -7.29
N ILE A 12 20.86 13.43 -8.06
CA ILE A 12 19.88 12.56 -8.73
C ILE A 12 18.96 11.89 -7.71
N GLN A 13 19.52 11.37 -6.60
CA GLN A 13 18.74 10.76 -5.52
C GLN A 13 17.69 11.73 -4.96
N ASN A 14 18.07 12.97 -4.67
CA ASN A 14 17.16 13.97 -4.13
C ASN A 14 16.04 14.34 -5.11
N GLN A 15 16.36 14.47 -6.41
CA GLN A 15 15.34 14.73 -7.43
C GLN A 15 14.38 13.55 -7.61
N LEU A 16 14.90 12.32 -7.60
CA LEU A 16 14.10 11.09 -7.63
C LEU A 16 13.13 11.04 -6.46
N ILE A 17 13.61 11.25 -5.23
CA ILE A 17 12.76 11.29 -4.03
C ILE A 17 11.69 12.36 -4.22
N ARG A 18 12.06 13.58 -4.62
CA ARG A 18 11.12 14.70 -4.74
C ARG A 18 10.00 14.40 -5.72
N TYR A 19 10.33 14.15 -6.99
CA TYR A 19 9.33 14.08 -8.05
C TYR A 19 8.57 12.76 -8.03
N VAL A 20 9.24 11.62 -7.82
CA VAL A 20 8.55 10.32 -7.79
C VAL A 20 7.64 10.25 -6.56
N SER A 21 8.05 10.78 -5.41
CA SER A 21 7.17 10.83 -4.24
C SER A 21 5.91 11.64 -4.48
N LEU A 22 6.02 12.81 -5.12
CA LEU A 22 4.85 13.64 -5.45
C LEU A 22 3.92 12.92 -6.42
N VAL A 23 4.47 12.29 -7.46
CA VAL A 23 3.68 11.48 -8.41
C VAL A 23 2.97 10.33 -7.69
N LEU A 24 3.67 9.59 -6.84
CA LEU A 24 3.10 8.47 -6.08
C LEU A 24 2.03 8.93 -5.08
N LEU A 25 2.21 10.09 -4.45
CA LEU A 25 1.23 10.67 -3.54
C LEU A 25 -0.04 11.07 -4.28
N VAL A 26 0.07 11.78 -5.40
CA VAL A 26 -1.08 12.22 -6.21
C VAL A 26 -1.82 11.01 -6.79
N THR A 27 -1.09 10.13 -7.47
CA THR A 27 -1.68 8.92 -8.10
C THR A 27 -2.27 7.97 -7.06
N GLY A 28 -1.58 7.77 -5.93
CA GLY A 28 -2.06 6.93 -4.84
C GLY A 28 -3.29 7.49 -4.14
N THR A 29 -3.34 8.80 -3.93
CA THR A 29 -4.52 9.47 -3.34
C THR A 29 -5.74 9.28 -4.24
N ILE A 30 -5.61 9.63 -5.52
CA ILE A 30 -6.70 9.48 -6.51
C ILE A 30 -7.15 8.02 -6.58
N GLY A 31 -6.19 7.10 -6.72
CA GLY A 31 -6.47 5.68 -6.85
C GLY A 31 -7.20 5.11 -5.64
N ASN A 32 -6.69 5.34 -4.43
CA ASN A 32 -7.29 4.78 -3.22
C ASN A 32 -8.69 5.37 -2.93
N ILE A 33 -8.90 6.66 -3.19
CA ILE A 33 -10.24 7.28 -3.09
C ILE A 33 -11.23 6.64 -4.06
N LEU A 34 -10.84 6.48 -5.34
CA LEU A 34 -11.69 5.86 -6.34
C LEU A 34 -11.97 4.38 -6.02
N ASN A 35 -10.98 3.64 -5.51
CA ASN A 35 -11.20 2.28 -5.01
C ASN A 35 -12.27 2.27 -3.90
N CYS A 36 -12.17 3.15 -2.92
CA CYS A 36 -13.15 3.26 -1.84
C CYS A 36 -14.56 3.51 -2.38
N PHE A 37 -14.73 4.43 -3.34
CA PHE A 37 -16.03 4.68 -3.97
C PHE A 37 -16.54 3.47 -4.76
N VAL A 38 -15.68 2.76 -5.48
CA VAL A 38 -16.08 1.57 -6.25
C VAL A 38 -16.51 0.43 -5.32
N PHE A 39 -15.73 0.11 -4.29
CA PHE A 39 -16.02 -1.01 -3.40
C PHE A 39 -17.22 -0.76 -2.46
N THR A 40 -17.61 0.51 -2.25
CA THR A 40 -18.82 0.86 -1.48
C THR A 40 -20.12 0.80 -2.31
N ARG A 41 -20.03 0.61 -3.64
CA ARG A 41 -21.21 0.43 -4.52
C ARG A 41 -22.03 -0.80 -4.12
N ARG A 42 -23.35 -0.73 -4.31
CA ARG A 42 -24.30 -1.82 -3.96
C ARG A 42 -23.91 -3.18 -4.54
N CYS A 43 -23.28 -3.21 -5.72
CA CYS A 43 -22.84 -4.44 -6.39
C CYS A 43 -21.67 -5.15 -5.68
N LEU A 44 -20.80 -4.40 -4.99
CA LEU A 44 -19.55 -4.90 -4.40
C LEU A 44 -19.56 -4.89 -2.88
N ARG A 45 -20.28 -3.98 -2.22
CA ARG A 45 -20.28 -3.83 -0.75
C ARG A 45 -20.78 -5.05 0.03
N TYR A 46 -21.58 -5.91 -0.60
CA TYR A 46 -22.09 -7.14 0.00
C TYR A 46 -21.24 -8.37 -0.32
N ASN A 47 -20.17 -8.21 -1.10
CA ASN A 47 -19.23 -9.29 -1.37
C ASN A 47 -18.11 -9.28 -0.32
N SER A 48 -17.97 -10.37 0.41
CA SER A 48 -16.94 -10.60 1.43
C SER A 48 -15.53 -10.22 0.96
N CYS A 49 -15.12 -10.69 -0.22
CA CYS A 49 -13.80 -10.39 -0.80
C CYS A 49 -13.59 -8.90 -1.09
N SER A 50 -14.63 -8.19 -1.53
CA SER A 50 -14.55 -6.76 -1.81
C SER A 50 -14.34 -5.90 -0.56
N LEU A 51 -14.74 -6.38 0.61
CA LEU A 51 -14.48 -5.70 1.89
C LEU A 51 -12.98 -5.67 2.23
N TYR A 52 -12.23 -6.72 1.90
CA TYR A 52 -10.78 -6.73 2.11
C TYR A 52 -10.08 -5.72 1.19
N PHE A 53 -10.46 -5.63 -0.09
CA PHE A 53 -9.91 -4.61 -0.99
C PHE A 53 -10.25 -3.18 -0.58
N PHE A 54 -11.45 -2.98 -0.01
CA PHE A 54 -11.82 -1.72 0.61
C PHE A 54 -10.91 -1.39 1.81
N ALA A 55 -10.71 -2.34 2.72
CA ALA A 55 -9.81 -2.18 3.86
C ALA A 55 -8.36 -1.89 3.41
N THR A 56 -7.85 -2.63 2.41
CA THR A 56 -6.55 -2.38 1.77
C THR A 56 -6.42 -0.94 1.27
N SER A 57 -7.46 -0.39 0.64
CA SER A 57 -7.44 0.98 0.09
C SER A 57 -7.39 2.04 1.21
N ILE A 58 -8.07 1.79 2.33
CA ILE A 58 -8.00 2.65 3.53
C ILE A 58 -6.60 2.61 4.13
N THR A 59 -6.04 1.43 4.40
CA THR A 59 -4.71 1.30 5.00
C THR A 59 -3.62 1.83 4.08
N ASN A 60 -3.73 1.62 2.76
CA ASN A 60 -2.82 2.21 1.80
C ASN A 60 -2.87 3.74 1.85
N SER A 61 -4.05 4.35 2.00
CA SER A 61 -4.16 5.81 2.16
C SER A 61 -3.47 6.31 3.42
N ILE A 62 -3.68 5.65 4.57
CA ILE A 62 -3.04 6.02 5.85
C ILE A 62 -1.52 5.92 5.71
N GLY A 63 -1.02 4.79 5.17
CA GLY A 63 0.41 4.57 4.94
C GLY A 63 1.00 5.59 3.96
N LEU A 64 0.29 5.92 2.88
CA LEU A 64 0.70 6.91 1.88
C LEU A 64 0.94 8.28 2.53
N TYR A 65 -0.05 8.80 3.24
CA TYR A 65 0.08 10.11 3.88
C TYR A 65 1.20 10.14 4.94
N CYS A 66 1.28 9.12 5.80
CA CYS A 66 2.31 9.07 6.84
C CYS A 66 3.73 8.90 6.26
N ALA A 67 3.87 8.13 5.19
CA ALA A 67 5.15 7.92 4.52
C ALA A 67 5.63 9.15 3.74
N PHE A 68 4.72 9.85 3.06
CA PHE A 68 5.08 10.91 2.11
C PHE A 68 5.11 12.32 2.72
N ILE A 69 4.24 12.64 3.70
CA ILE A 69 4.22 13.98 4.32
C ILE A 69 5.62 14.35 4.85
N ALA A 70 6.28 13.45 5.58
CA ALA A 70 7.61 13.73 6.11
C ALA A 70 8.69 13.88 5.02
N ARG A 71 8.63 13.05 3.96
CA ARG A 71 9.62 13.13 2.88
C ARG A 71 9.47 14.42 2.07
N VAL A 72 8.24 14.85 1.83
CA VAL A 72 7.94 16.11 1.13
C VAL A 72 8.38 17.29 1.99
N LEU A 73 8.02 17.32 3.28
CA LEU A 73 8.40 18.42 4.19
C LEU A 73 9.92 18.61 4.29
N ILE A 74 10.68 17.51 4.40
CA ILE A 74 12.16 17.53 4.40
C ILE A 74 12.71 18.07 3.07
N THR A 75 12.07 17.75 1.95
CA THR A 75 12.55 18.17 0.63
C THR A 75 12.37 19.67 0.36
N PHE A 76 11.42 20.32 1.03
CA PHE A 76 11.16 21.76 0.89
C PHE A 76 11.87 22.61 1.94
N ASP A 77 12.80 22.02 2.70
CA ASP A 77 13.56 22.68 3.76
C ASP A 77 12.65 23.38 4.80
N ILE A 78 11.41 22.91 4.91
CA ILE A 78 10.48 23.31 5.96
C ILE A 78 10.95 22.55 7.19
N TYR A 79 11.83 23.19 7.97
CA TYR A 79 12.34 22.68 9.24
C TYR A 79 11.16 22.28 10.12
N ALA A 80 10.85 20.99 10.11
CA ALA A 80 9.87 20.42 11.00
C ALA A 80 10.50 20.41 12.39
N THR A 81 10.28 21.46 13.18
CA THR A 81 10.37 21.38 14.65
C THR A 81 9.64 20.13 15.19
N SER A 82 8.65 19.62 14.46
CA SER A 82 7.98 18.34 14.69
C SER A 82 8.80 17.08 14.35
N SER A 83 9.76 17.09 13.41
CA SER A 83 10.65 15.93 13.15
C SER A 83 11.69 15.72 14.26
N GLN A 84 11.87 16.71 15.13
CA GLN A 84 12.73 16.65 16.31
C GLN A 84 12.04 15.94 17.50
N SER A 85 10.70 15.80 17.47
CA SER A 85 9.96 15.13 18.54
C SER A 85 10.04 13.61 18.40
N SER A 86 10.50 12.94 19.46
CA SER A 86 10.48 11.47 19.56
C SER A 86 9.06 10.91 19.36
N VAL A 87 8.03 11.62 19.83
CA VAL A 87 6.62 11.23 19.66
C VAL A 87 6.23 11.21 18.18
N TYR A 88 6.63 12.22 17.40
CA TYR A 88 6.34 12.27 15.97
C TYR A 88 7.09 11.16 15.21
N CYS A 89 8.38 10.95 15.49
CA CYS A 89 9.16 9.88 14.88
C CYS A 89 8.52 8.50 15.10
N LYS A 90 8.16 8.17 16.34
CA LYS A 90 7.52 6.90 16.71
C LYS A 90 6.17 6.73 16.02
N THR A 91 5.29 7.73 16.16
CA THR A 91 3.92 7.69 15.62
C THR A 91 3.92 7.58 14.10
N ARG A 92 4.74 8.39 13.43
CA ARG A 92 4.89 8.34 11.98
C ARG A 92 5.39 6.98 11.50
N THR A 93 6.41 6.44 12.17
CA THR A 93 7.01 5.15 11.79
C THR A 93 5.98 4.05 11.95
N PHE A 94 5.27 4.01 13.08
CA PHE A 94 4.14 3.11 13.32
C PHE A 94 3.09 3.18 12.20
N PHE A 95 2.55 4.37 11.91
CA PHE A 95 1.55 4.55 10.85
C PHE A 95 2.09 4.45 9.42
N THR A 96 3.39 4.23 9.24
CA THR A 96 3.96 3.88 7.94
C THR A 96 4.01 2.36 7.76
N TYR A 97 4.56 1.66 8.75
CA TYR A 97 4.80 0.21 8.67
C TYR A 97 3.55 -0.63 8.95
N MET A 98 2.75 -0.26 9.95
CA MET A 98 1.55 -1.01 10.31
C MET A 98 0.54 -1.06 9.15
N PRO A 99 0.15 0.05 8.50
CA PRO A 99 -0.82 -0.01 7.40
C PRO A 99 -0.27 -0.72 6.17
N LEU A 100 1.04 -0.63 5.92
CA LEU A 100 1.70 -1.35 4.83
C LEU A 100 1.62 -2.88 5.03
N SER A 101 1.89 -3.35 6.25
CA SER A 101 1.76 -4.77 6.58
C SER A 101 0.30 -5.22 6.57
N ALA A 102 -0.60 -4.47 7.20
CA ALA A 102 -2.03 -4.78 7.25
C ALA A 102 -2.64 -4.88 5.85
N SER A 103 -2.25 -4.00 4.91
CA SER A 103 -2.76 -4.02 3.53
C SER A 103 -2.39 -5.31 2.79
N ALA A 104 -1.17 -5.85 3.01
CA ALA A 104 -0.75 -7.13 2.47
C ALA A 104 -1.55 -8.30 3.08
N TRP A 105 -1.76 -8.30 4.40
CA TRP A 105 -2.55 -9.35 5.07
C TRP A 105 -4.03 -9.32 4.71
N PHE A 106 -4.61 -8.15 4.39
CA PHE A 106 -5.95 -8.09 3.81
C PHE A 106 -6.02 -8.76 2.44
N ILE A 107 -4.99 -8.64 1.61
CA ILE A 107 -4.95 -9.34 0.32
C ILE A 107 -4.80 -10.86 0.54
N VAL A 108 -4.02 -11.30 1.53
CA VAL A 108 -3.98 -12.72 1.95
C VAL A 108 -5.38 -13.20 2.34
N ALA A 109 -6.08 -12.44 3.19
CA ALA A 109 -7.44 -12.77 3.62
C ALA A 109 -8.43 -12.77 2.44
N ALA A 110 -8.25 -11.89 1.45
CA ALA A 110 -9.04 -11.88 0.22
C ALA A 110 -8.80 -13.15 -0.62
N CYS A 111 -7.55 -13.64 -0.70
CA CYS A 111 -7.23 -14.92 -1.33
C CYS A 111 -7.86 -16.10 -0.57
N ALA A 112 -7.74 -16.12 0.76
CA ALA A 112 -8.35 -17.15 1.60
C ALA A 112 -9.88 -17.17 1.48
N ASP A 113 -10.51 -15.99 1.46
CA ASP A 113 -11.94 -15.83 1.25
C ASP A 113 -12.38 -16.34 -0.13
N ARG A 114 -11.59 -16.05 -1.18
CA ARG A 114 -11.87 -16.59 -2.51
C ARG A 114 -11.74 -18.10 -2.57
N PHE A 115 -10.71 -18.67 -1.95
CA PHE A 115 -10.58 -20.11 -1.79
C PHE A 115 -11.77 -20.73 -1.05
N ALA A 116 -12.20 -20.10 0.05
CA ALA A 116 -13.35 -20.54 0.82
C ALA A 116 -14.64 -20.52 -0.01
N SER A 117 -14.83 -19.45 -0.80
CA SER A 117 -16.00 -19.27 -1.68
C SER A 117 -16.05 -20.27 -2.85
N SER A 118 -14.89 -20.73 -3.34
CA SER A 118 -14.80 -21.67 -4.46
C SER A 118 -14.97 -23.13 -4.05
N SER A 119 -14.91 -23.43 -2.75
CA SER A 119 -15.01 -24.80 -2.23
C SER A 119 -16.42 -25.42 -2.34
N SER A 120 -16.45 -26.75 -2.44
CA SER A 120 -17.66 -27.57 -2.33
C SER A 120 -18.35 -27.49 -0.98
N SER A 121 -17.56 -27.42 0.08
CA SER A 121 -18.05 -27.65 1.42
C SER A 121 -18.88 -26.45 1.87
N ALA A 122 -20.11 -26.70 2.34
CA ALA A 122 -20.95 -25.66 2.92
C ALA A 122 -20.26 -24.98 4.12
N ARG A 123 -19.51 -25.76 4.91
CA ARG A 123 -18.69 -25.26 6.02
C ARG A 123 -17.58 -24.34 5.54
N MET A 124 -16.93 -24.64 4.42
CA MET A 124 -15.87 -23.77 3.90
C MET A 124 -16.47 -22.49 3.30
N ARG A 125 -17.59 -22.58 2.58
CA ARG A 125 -18.28 -21.42 2.02
C ARG A 125 -18.82 -20.47 3.09
N SER A 126 -19.18 -20.96 4.28
CA SER A 126 -19.66 -20.10 5.36
C SER A 126 -18.60 -19.14 5.91
N PHE A 127 -17.31 -19.42 5.70
CA PHE A 127 -16.23 -18.46 5.99
C PHE A 127 -16.26 -17.25 5.06
N SER A 128 -16.80 -17.39 3.84
CA SER A 128 -16.93 -16.30 2.87
C SER A 128 -18.22 -15.49 3.06
N GLN A 129 -18.45 -15.06 4.30
CA GLN A 129 -19.57 -14.18 4.67
C GLN A 129 -19.04 -12.82 5.10
N THR A 130 -19.78 -11.76 4.77
CA THR A 130 -19.39 -10.37 5.10
C THR A 130 -19.16 -10.14 6.59
N LYS A 131 -19.98 -10.74 7.46
CA LYS A 131 -19.82 -10.66 8.93
C LYS A 131 -18.51 -11.31 9.39
N VAL A 132 -18.12 -12.42 8.78
CA VAL A 132 -16.84 -13.09 9.06
C VAL A 132 -15.69 -12.22 8.55
N SER A 133 -15.80 -11.68 7.33
CA SER A 133 -14.79 -10.78 6.77
C SER A 133 -14.54 -9.55 7.64
N GLN A 134 -15.59 -8.93 8.20
CA GLN A 134 -15.45 -7.81 9.13
C GLN A 134 -14.67 -8.21 10.39
N ARG A 135 -14.98 -9.37 10.99
CA ARG A 135 -14.24 -9.90 12.15
C ARG A 135 -12.78 -10.18 11.81
N VAL A 136 -12.51 -10.75 10.64
CA VAL A 136 -11.14 -11.03 10.17
C VAL A 136 -10.38 -9.73 9.94
N ILE A 137 -11.00 -8.70 9.33
CA ILE A 137 -10.40 -7.37 9.17
C ILE A 137 -10.02 -6.78 10.53
N CYS A 138 -10.95 -6.78 11.50
CA CYS A 138 -10.65 -6.30 12.85
C CYS A 138 -9.51 -7.09 13.51
N GLY A 139 -9.50 -8.42 13.38
CA GLY A 139 -8.44 -9.27 13.90
C GLY A 139 -7.07 -8.96 13.28
N ILE A 140 -7.00 -8.78 11.95
CA ILE A 140 -5.76 -8.39 11.25
C ILE A 140 -5.27 -7.03 11.73
N VAL A 141 -6.16 -6.05 11.91
CA VAL A 141 -5.77 -4.72 12.42
C VAL A 141 -5.19 -4.84 13.82
N VAL A 142 -5.84 -5.57 14.73
CA VAL A 142 -5.35 -5.76 16.11
C VAL A 142 -4.00 -6.47 16.12
N ILE A 143 -3.86 -7.57 15.38
CA ILE A 143 -2.60 -8.31 15.29
C ILE A 143 -1.49 -7.44 14.69
N ALA A 144 -1.79 -6.68 13.63
CA ALA A 144 -0.82 -5.76 13.02
C ALA A 144 -0.44 -4.63 14.00
N CYS A 145 -1.37 -4.06 14.76
CA CYS A 145 -1.03 -3.09 15.80
C CYS A 145 -0.08 -3.67 16.85
N LEU A 146 -0.29 -4.92 17.27
CA LEU A 146 0.58 -5.60 18.24
C LEU A 146 1.96 -5.90 17.65
N ILE A 147 2.02 -6.42 16.42
CA ILE A 147 3.26 -6.78 15.71
C ILE A 147 4.14 -5.57 15.42
N TRP A 148 3.55 -4.37 15.30
CA TRP A 148 4.25 -3.13 15.00
C TRP A 148 4.34 -2.17 16.20
N ALA A 149 3.86 -2.57 17.39
CA ALA A 149 3.91 -1.76 18.61
C ALA A 149 5.34 -1.45 19.09
N GLU A 150 6.30 -2.29 18.72
CA GLU A 150 7.73 -2.08 18.97
C GLU A 150 8.22 -0.72 18.44
N MET A 151 7.56 -0.13 17.44
CA MET A 151 7.94 1.20 16.91
C MET A 151 7.95 2.28 17.99
N PHE A 152 7.09 2.17 19.00
CA PHE A 152 7.02 3.13 20.10
C PHE A 152 8.17 2.99 21.11
N VAL A 153 8.89 1.87 21.09
CA VAL A 153 10.03 1.58 21.97
C VAL A 153 11.34 1.69 21.19
N CYS A 154 11.38 1.11 19.99
CA CYS A 154 12.59 0.88 19.22
C CYS A 154 13.03 2.04 18.32
N PHE A 155 12.21 3.07 18.14
CA PHE A 155 12.57 4.25 17.34
C PHE A 155 12.63 5.50 18.20
N ASN A 156 13.64 6.34 18.00
CA ASN A 156 13.75 7.64 18.63
C ASN A 156 14.24 8.69 17.61
N GLY A 157 13.88 9.95 17.85
CA GLY A 157 14.57 11.07 17.22
C GLY A 157 15.96 11.23 17.85
N ASN A 158 17.00 11.47 17.05
CA ASN A 158 18.34 11.74 17.56
C ASN A 158 18.37 13.05 18.39
N ALA A 159 19.31 13.19 19.33
CA ALA A 159 19.51 14.38 20.17
C ALA A 159 19.75 15.68 19.37
N ASN A 160 20.25 15.57 18.13
CA ASN A 160 20.42 16.70 17.21
C ASN A 160 19.19 16.96 16.32
N GLY A 161 18.09 16.21 16.50
CA GLY A 161 16.78 16.49 15.90
C GLY A 161 16.64 16.25 14.39
N THR A 162 17.70 15.84 13.68
CA THR A 162 17.71 15.78 12.21
C THR A 162 17.25 14.43 11.63
N THR A 163 17.28 13.33 12.38
CA THR A 163 16.93 11.99 11.86
C THR A 163 16.14 11.13 12.85
N CYS A 164 15.18 10.38 12.31
CA CYS A 164 14.38 9.36 13.01
C CYS A 164 15.00 7.99 12.73
N ALA A 165 15.55 7.34 13.76
CA ALA A 165 16.35 6.14 13.60
C ALA A 165 16.04 5.09 14.69
N PRO A 166 16.38 3.81 14.44
CA PRO A 166 16.33 2.79 15.49
C PRO A 166 17.22 3.16 16.67
N ALA A 167 16.72 2.99 17.89
CA ALA A 167 17.41 3.35 19.13
C ALA A 167 18.62 2.47 19.42
N THR A 168 18.60 1.21 18.99
CA THR A 168 19.68 0.25 19.21
C THR A 168 19.91 -0.62 17.97
N PRO A 169 21.09 -1.24 17.82
CA PRO A 169 21.35 -2.21 16.75
C PRO A 169 20.35 -3.37 16.77
N PHE A 170 19.98 -3.86 17.97
CA PHE A 170 18.97 -4.90 18.14
C PHE A 170 17.62 -4.48 17.56
N CYS A 171 17.15 -3.26 17.87
CA CYS A 171 15.92 -2.72 17.31
C CYS A 171 15.96 -2.60 15.78
N ASN A 172 17.09 -2.21 15.20
CA ASN A 172 17.26 -2.18 13.75
C ASN A 172 17.16 -3.59 13.15
N THR A 173 17.88 -4.56 13.72
CA THR A 173 17.83 -5.96 13.29
C THR A 173 16.41 -6.51 13.38
N PHE A 174 15.75 -6.36 14.53
CA PHE A 174 14.39 -6.81 14.75
C PHE A 174 13.42 -6.22 13.72
N ASN A 175 13.44 -4.90 13.52
CA ASN A 175 12.60 -4.23 12.52
C ASN A 175 12.84 -4.77 11.10
N ASN A 176 14.09 -4.97 10.69
CA ASN A 176 14.41 -5.46 9.35
C ASN A 176 13.90 -6.89 9.13
N PHE A 177 14.03 -7.76 10.13
CA PHE A 177 13.47 -9.12 10.07
C PHE A 177 11.95 -9.14 10.17
N ASN A 178 11.35 -8.32 11.04
CA ASN A 178 9.90 -8.21 11.16
C ASN A 178 9.29 -7.77 9.82
N LEU A 179 9.86 -6.76 9.17
CA LEU A 179 9.45 -6.33 7.84
C LEU A 179 9.58 -7.44 6.79
N LEU A 180 10.73 -8.13 6.75
CA LEU A 180 10.96 -9.22 5.81
C LEU A 180 9.89 -10.32 5.96
N ILE A 181 9.62 -10.75 7.19
CA ILE A 181 8.70 -11.85 7.50
C ILE A 181 7.24 -11.40 7.32
N SER A 182 6.85 -10.33 8.00
CA SER A 182 5.46 -9.87 8.13
C SER A 182 4.92 -9.13 6.90
N TYR A 183 5.77 -8.75 5.95
CA TYR A 183 5.35 -8.08 4.71
C TYR A 183 5.90 -8.72 3.43
N SER A 184 7.19 -9.06 3.35
CA SER A 184 7.82 -9.50 2.09
C SER A 184 7.83 -11.00 1.83
N LEU A 185 7.74 -11.85 2.86
CA LEU A 185 7.80 -13.31 2.70
C LEU A 185 6.46 -13.99 2.99
N LEU A 186 5.94 -13.86 4.22
CA LEU A 186 4.74 -14.60 4.61
C LEU A 186 3.52 -14.24 3.76
N PRO A 187 3.20 -12.94 3.50
CA PRO A 187 2.02 -12.63 2.71
C PRO A 187 2.08 -13.20 1.28
N PRO A 188 3.15 -13.04 0.50
CA PRO A 188 3.30 -13.72 -0.79
C PRO A 188 3.17 -15.24 -0.74
N ILE A 189 3.75 -15.90 0.28
CA ILE A 189 3.66 -17.37 0.44
C ILE A 189 2.20 -17.79 0.65
N PHE A 190 1.49 -17.16 1.59
CA PHE A 190 0.08 -17.47 1.83
C PHE A 190 -0.80 -17.12 0.62
N MET A 191 -0.54 -15.99 -0.04
CA MET A 191 -1.22 -15.60 -1.27
C MET A 191 -1.05 -16.65 -2.37
N PHE A 192 0.16 -17.19 -2.55
CA PHE A 192 0.43 -18.24 -3.52
C PHE A 192 -0.31 -19.53 -3.18
N ILE A 193 -0.27 -19.96 -1.91
CA ILE A 193 -0.98 -21.16 -1.44
C ILE A 193 -2.49 -21.04 -1.69
N PHE A 194 -3.13 -19.97 -1.22
CA PHE A 194 -4.57 -19.79 -1.39
C PHE A 194 -4.96 -19.53 -2.86
N GLY A 195 -4.11 -18.83 -3.62
CA GLY A 195 -4.30 -18.61 -5.05
C GLY A 195 -4.27 -19.92 -5.84
N TRP A 196 -3.27 -20.76 -5.59
CA TRP A 196 -3.14 -22.09 -6.21
C TRP A 196 -4.35 -22.97 -5.90
N MET A 197 -4.72 -23.07 -4.62
CA MET A 197 -5.90 -23.83 -4.19
C MET A 197 -7.19 -23.33 -4.82
N THR A 198 -7.34 -22.01 -4.99
CA THR A 198 -8.49 -21.41 -5.68
C THR A 198 -8.56 -21.86 -7.15
N ILE A 199 -7.44 -21.86 -7.87
CA ILE A 199 -7.38 -22.27 -9.28
C ILE A 199 -7.78 -23.74 -9.44
N LEU A 200 -7.28 -24.62 -8.56
CA LEU A 200 -7.63 -26.05 -8.57
C LEU A 200 -9.14 -26.25 -8.41
N HIS A 201 -9.75 -25.65 -7.38
CA HIS A 201 -11.20 -25.82 -7.13
C HIS A 201 -12.09 -25.24 -8.24
N VAL A 202 -11.71 -24.10 -8.83
CA VAL A 202 -12.51 -23.47 -9.90
C VAL A 202 -12.50 -24.30 -11.18
N ARG A 203 -11.41 -25.01 -11.50
CA ARG A 203 -11.33 -25.88 -12.70
C ARG A 203 -12.25 -27.08 -12.63
N HIS A 204 -12.54 -27.60 -11.44
CA HIS A 204 -13.31 -28.84 -11.25
C HIS A 204 -14.82 -28.63 -11.05
N ARG A 205 -15.36 -27.40 -11.19
CA ARG A 205 -16.78 -27.12 -10.91
C ARG A 205 -17.52 -26.41 -12.07
N PRO A 206 -18.68 -26.95 -12.52
CA PRO A 206 -19.61 -26.21 -13.36
C PRO A 206 -20.37 -25.19 -12.50
N ILE A 207 -19.83 -23.97 -12.39
CA ILE A 207 -20.46 -22.87 -11.66
C ILE A 207 -21.41 -22.11 -12.59
N ASN A 208 -22.56 -21.67 -12.05
CA ASN A 208 -23.53 -20.84 -12.76
C ASN A 208 -22.84 -19.64 -13.45
N ARG A 209 -23.05 -19.50 -14.78
CA ARG A 209 -22.21 -18.71 -15.71
C ARG A 209 -22.01 -17.26 -15.25
N GLN A 210 -23.05 -16.61 -14.72
CA GLN A 210 -22.99 -15.21 -14.25
C GLN A 210 -22.11 -15.04 -12.99
N SER A 211 -22.26 -15.94 -12.01
CA SER A 211 -21.50 -15.92 -10.75
C SER A 211 -20.03 -16.32 -10.97
N SER A 212 -19.80 -17.27 -11.88
CA SER A 212 -18.47 -17.71 -12.34
C SER A 212 -17.67 -16.56 -12.96
N LEU A 213 -18.29 -15.75 -13.83
CA LEU A 213 -17.60 -14.63 -14.49
C LEU A 213 -17.13 -13.55 -13.50
N ARG A 214 -17.95 -13.22 -12.50
CA ARG A 214 -17.56 -12.26 -11.43
C ARG A 214 -16.47 -12.82 -10.54
N GLY A 215 -16.59 -14.09 -10.13
CA GLY A 215 -15.58 -14.80 -9.36
C GLY A 215 -14.23 -14.85 -10.07
N ARG A 216 -14.22 -15.23 -11.37
CA ARG A 216 -13.01 -15.28 -12.19
C ARG A 216 -12.30 -13.94 -12.28
N GLN A 217 -13.05 -12.84 -12.43
CA GLN A 217 -12.45 -11.51 -12.49
C GLN A 217 -11.81 -11.11 -11.16
N LEU A 218 -12.45 -11.41 -10.03
CA LEU A 218 -11.86 -11.19 -8.70
C LEU A 218 -10.59 -12.03 -8.49
N THR A 219 -10.58 -13.29 -8.95
CA THR A 219 -9.37 -14.13 -8.91
C THR A 219 -8.24 -13.55 -9.76
N ILE A 220 -8.54 -13.01 -10.96
CA ILE A 220 -7.55 -12.31 -11.80
C ILE A 220 -7.00 -11.07 -11.08
N LEU A 221 -7.86 -10.26 -10.44
CA LEU A 221 -7.43 -9.11 -9.64
C LEU A 221 -6.42 -9.53 -8.57
N LEU A 222 -6.73 -10.61 -7.84
CA LEU A 222 -5.87 -11.14 -6.80
C LEU A 222 -4.53 -11.58 -7.37
N ILE A 223 -4.51 -12.45 -8.39
CA ILE A 223 -3.25 -12.98 -8.97
C ILE A 223 -2.32 -11.83 -9.38
N VAL A 224 -2.87 -10.82 -10.07
CA VAL A 224 -2.09 -9.66 -10.50
C VAL A 224 -1.53 -8.90 -9.31
N GLN A 225 -2.33 -8.72 -8.25
CA GLN A 225 -1.88 -8.04 -7.05
C GLN A 225 -0.84 -8.85 -6.26
N VAL A 226 -0.95 -10.19 -6.22
CA VAL A 226 0.06 -11.08 -5.62
C VAL A 226 1.40 -10.90 -6.32
N VAL A 227 1.40 -10.95 -7.67
CA VAL A 227 2.61 -10.76 -8.48
C VAL A 227 3.24 -9.40 -8.18
N CYS A 228 2.46 -8.31 -8.25
CA CYS A 228 2.98 -6.98 -7.97
C CYS A 228 3.50 -6.81 -6.54
N VAL A 229 2.75 -7.22 -5.52
CA VAL A 229 3.19 -7.11 -4.12
C VAL A 229 4.50 -7.87 -3.91
N THR A 230 4.64 -9.06 -4.49
CA THR A 230 5.86 -9.87 -4.36
C THR A 230 7.06 -9.18 -5.01
N PHE A 231 6.95 -8.81 -6.28
CA PHE A 231 8.07 -8.19 -7.02
C PHE A 231 8.44 -6.80 -6.49
N LEU A 232 7.46 -6.03 -6.01
CA LEU A 232 7.70 -4.66 -5.52
C LEU A 232 8.17 -4.62 -4.05
N SER A 233 7.91 -5.65 -3.25
CA SER A 233 8.32 -5.66 -1.84
C SER A 233 9.71 -6.26 -1.61
N LEU A 234 10.13 -7.23 -2.42
CA LEU A 234 11.41 -7.95 -2.23
C LEU A 234 12.66 -7.06 -2.31
N PRO A 235 12.80 -6.13 -3.30
CA PRO A 235 14.02 -5.31 -3.41
C PRO A 235 14.31 -4.50 -2.15
N PHE A 236 13.27 -3.99 -1.48
CA PHE A 236 13.41 -3.21 -0.26
C PHE A 236 13.90 -4.05 0.92
N SER A 237 13.30 -5.22 1.12
CA SER A 237 13.72 -6.10 2.21
C SER A 237 15.11 -6.69 1.98
N ILE A 238 15.46 -7.06 0.74
CA ILE A 238 16.81 -7.50 0.38
C ILE A 238 17.84 -6.41 0.69
N GLN A 239 17.57 -5.16 0.28
CA GLN A 239 18.49 -4.05 0.54
C GLN A 239 18.68 -3.79 2.04
N LYS A 240 17.62 -3.86 2.85
CA LYS A 240 17.72 -3.70 4.31
C LYS A 240 18.56 -4.79 4.97
N ILE A 241 18.37 -6.04 4.56
CA ILE A 241 19.15 -7.17 5.05
C ILE A 241 20.62 -7.06 4.61
N TYR A 242 20.88 -6.68 3.35
CA TYR A 242 22.23 -6.43 2.86
C TYR A 242 22.96 -5.36 3.69
N LEU A 243 22.29 -4.24 3.98
CA LEU A 243 22.85 -3.17 4.81
C LEU A 243 23.13 -3.65 6.24
N GLN A 244 22.29 -4.51 6.80
CA GLN A 244 22.49 -5.10 8.12
C GLN A 244 23.74 -6.00 8.17
N PHE A 245 23.92 -6.89 7.18
CA PHE A 245 25.07 -7.80 7.14
C PHE A 245 26.40 -7.09 6.84
N THR A 246 26.35 -5.97 6.12
CA THR A 246 27.53 -5.20 5.74
C THR A 246 27.80 -4.02 6.69
N ALA A 247 27.07 -3.89 7.79
CA ALA A 247 27.15 -2.74 8.70
C ALA A 247 28.55 -2.54 9.32
N ASN A 248 29.25 -3.63 9.63
CA ASN A 248 30.58 -3.60 10.26
C ASN A 248 31.74 -3.57 9.25
N GLN A 249 31.44 -3.56 7.95
CA GLN A 249 32.48 -3.50 6.92
C GLN A 249 32.91 -2.04 6.71
N MET A 250 34.22 -1.81 6.61
CA MET A 250 34.73 -0.53 6.13
C MET A 250 34.32 -0.36 4.66
N LYS A 251 33.59 0.72 4.35
CA LYS A 251 33.09 1.03 3.01
C LYS A 251 33.71 2.32 2.52
N SER A 252 34.05 2.37 1.23
CA SER A 252 34.44 3.63 0.58
C SER A 252 33.26 4.60 0.52
N SER A 253 33.53 5.89 0.47
CA SER A 253 32.48 6.93 0.35
C SER A 253 31.58 6.69 -0.87
N GLN A 254 32.17 6.29 -2.00
CA GLN A 254 31.43 5.94 -3.22
C GLN A 254 30.47 4.76 -3.01
N ARG A 255 30.89 3.72 -2.29
CA ARG A 255 30.04 2.56 -2.01
C ARG A 255 28.84 2.94 -1.13
N ILE A 256 29.05 3.78 -0.13
CA ILE A 256 27.98 4.27 0.75
C ILE A 256 26.94 5.07 -0.07
N GLU A 257 27.39 5.92 -0.99
CA GLU A 257 26.49 6.68 -1.86
C GLU A 257 25.65 5.79 -2.78
N ILE A 258 26.26 4.78 -3.41
CA ILE A 258 25.55 3.80 -4.25
C ILE A 258 24.51 3.03 -3.42
N GLU A 259 24.89 2.57 -2.22
CA GLU A 259 23.99 1.83 -1.33
C GLU A 259 22.80 2.68 -0.86
N ASN A 260 23.01 3.97 -0.59
CA ASN A 260 21.96 4.93 -0.25
C ASN A 260 21.01 5.19 -1.44
N PHE A 261 21.58 5.29 -2.65
CA PHE A 261 20.80 5.44 -3.87
C PHE A 261 19.92 4.21 -4.12
N LEU A 262 20.48 2.99 -4.03
CA LEU A 262 19.73 1.75 -4.16
C LEU A 262 18.65 1.62 -3.07
N GLY A 263 18.96 2.02 -1.82
CA GLY A 263 17.99 2.10 -0.74
C GLY A 263 16.82 3.05 -1.04
N THR A 264 17.12 4.19 -1.66
CA THR A 264 16.11 5.15 -2.10
C THR A 264 15.22 4.57 -3.19
N VAL A 265 15.81 3.98 -4.23
CA VAL A 265 15.06 3.34 -5.32
C VAL A 265 14.16 2.23 -4.77
N ALA A 266 14.70 1.35 -3.93
CA ALA A 266 13.94 0.27 -3.31
C ALA A 266 12.79 0.79 -2.43
N THR A 267 12.99 1.92 -1.73
CA THR A 267 11.96 2.62 -0.96
C THR A 267 10.84 3.14 -1.86
N LEU A 268 11.16 3.73 -3.01
CA LEU A 268 10.15 4.22 -3.95
C LEU A 268 9.36 3.05 -4.57
N ILE A 269 10.03 1.93 -4.86
CA ILE A 269 9.39 0.71 -5.39
C ILE A 269 8.36 0.16 -4.38
N ILE A 270 8.73 -0.02 -3.11
CA ILE A 270 7.78 -0.54 -2.10
C ILE A 270 6.61 0.43 -1.87
N LEU A 271 6.85 1.74 -1.89
CA LEU A 271 5.79 2.74 -1.75
C LEU A 271 4.83 2.73 -2.95
N SER A 272 5.33 2.44 -4.15
CA SER A 272 4.51 2.36 -5.35
C SER A 272 3.39 1.31 -5.23
N ASN A 273 3.62 0.24 -4.46
CA ASN A 273 2.62 -0.79 -4.19
C ASN A 273 1.33 -0.22 -3.55
N THR A 274 1.47 0.82 -2.70
CA THR A 274 0.34 1.49 -2.04
C THR A 274 -0.49 2.37 -2.99
N SER A 275 0.07 2.75 -4.13
CA SER A 275 -0.56 3.62 -5.13
C SER A 275 -1.11 2.86 -6.34
N MET A 276 -0.57 1.67 -6.63
CA MET A 276 -0.87 0.94 -7.88
C MET A 276 -2.22 0.22 -7.90
N SER A 277 -2.80 -0.12 -6.75
CA SER A 277 -3.93 -1.07 -6.68
C SER A 277 -5.13 -0.66 -7.56
N PHE A 278 -5.50 0.62 -7.56
CA PHE A 278 -6.59 1.14 -8.41
C PHE A 278 -6.33 0.95 -9.91
N TYR A 279 -5.12 1.28 -10.35
CA TYR A 279 -4.74 1.18 -11.76
C TYR A 279 -4.73 -0.28 -12.20
N MET A 280 -4.22 -1.17 -11.36
CA MET A 280 -4.25 -2.61 -11.61
C MET A 280 -5.70 -3.13 -11.71
N PHE A 281 -6.58 -2.74 -10.79
CA PHE A 281 -7.99 -3.14 -10.82
C PHE A 281 -8.71 -2.64 -12.07
N THR A 282 -8.43 -1.40 -12.44
CA THR A 282 -9.02 -0.75 -13.63
C THR A 282 -8.57 -1.45 -14.91
N LEU A 283 -7.30 -1.87 -15.02
CA LEU A 283 -6.77 -2.56 -16.21
C LEU A 283 -7.30 -4.00 -16.32
N THR A 284 -7.46 -4.70 -15.20
CA THR A 284 -7.67 -6.15 -15.21
C THR A 284 -9.13 -6.59 -15.02
N SER A 285 -9.99 -5.80 -14.34
CA SER A 285 -11.38 -6.19 -14.06
C SER A 285 -12.42 -5.38 -14.85
N LYS A 286 -13.23 -6.10 -15.65
CA LYS A 286 -14.38 -5.51 -16.35
C LYS A 286 -15.48 -5.09 -15.36
N VAL A 287 -15.69 -5.85 -14.28
CA VAL A 287 -16.64 -5.54 -13.21
C VAL A 287 -16.24 -4.23 -12.53
N PHE A 288 -14.96 -4.05 -12.23
CA PHE A 288 -14.46 -2.82 -11.64
C PHE A 288 -14.69 -1.62 -12.57
N ARG A 289 -14.33 -1.74 -13.85
CA ARG A 289 -14.60 -0.70 -14.87
C ARG A 289 -16.09 -0.37 -15.02
N LYS A 290 -16.97 -1.38 -14.94
CA LYS A 290 -18.43 -1.17 -15.05
C LYS A 290 -18.98 -0.35 -13.89
N GLU A 291 -18.45 -0.52 -12.67
CA GLU A 291 -18.85 0.28 -11.51
C GLU A 291 -18.16 1.66 -11.49
N LEU A 292 -16.95 1.77 -12.05
CA LEU A 292 -16.21 3.04 -12.16
C LEU A 292 -16.84 4.00 -13.17
N LYS A 293 -17.29 3.52 -14.34
CA LYS A 293 -17.85 4.38 -15.41
C LYS A 293 -18.99 5.29 -14.93
N PRO A 294 -20.05 4.80 -14.24
CA PRO A 294 -21.10 5.66 -13.71
C PRO A 294 -20.62 6.68 -12.70
N LEU A 295 -19.59 6.36 -11.89
CA LEU A 295 -18.98 7.32 -10.99
C LEU A 295 -18.32 8.44 -11.80
N LEU A 296 -17.50 8.14 -12.79
CA LEU A 296 -16.87 9.20 -13.59
C LEU A 296 -17.89 10.04 -14.38
N LEU A 297 -18.94 9.40 -14.92
CA LEU A 297 -19.98 10.08 -15.69
C LEU A 297 -20.89 10.96 -14.81
N PHE A 298 -21.28 10.50 -13.62
CA PHE A 298 -22.07 11.32 -12.68
C PHE A 298 -21.32 12.58 -12.27
N TRP A 299 -20.00 12.47 -12.06
CA TRP A 299 -19.16 13.62 -11.72
C TRP A 299 -18.88 14.54 -12.91
N SER A 300 -19.06 14.05 -14.14
CA SER A 300 -19.00 14.85 -15.37
C SER A 300 -20.32 15.58 -15.62
N GLN A 301 -21.47 14.91 -15.48
CA GLN A 301 -22.80 15.51 -15.64
C GLN A 301 -23.05 16.60 -14.59
N ARG A 302 -22.74 16.32 -13.32
CA ARG A 302 -22.86 17.31 -12.24
C ARG A 302 -21.89 18.49 -12.37
N ARG A 303 -20.83 18.37 -13.17
CA ARG A 303 -19.91 19.48 -13.49
C ARG A 303 -20.47 20.34 -14.62
N ALA A 304 -21.13 19.73 -15.61
CA ALA A 304 -21.83 20.43 -16.67
C ALA A 304 -23.05 21.23 -16.15
N ASP A 305 -23.72 20.73 -15.10
CA ASP A 305 -24.85 21.44 -14.48
C ASP A 305 -24.42 22.61 -13.55
N VAL A 306 -23.12 22.75 -13.26
CA VAL A 306 -22.57 23.77 -12.32
C VAL A 306 -21.81 24.89 -13.04
N GLU A 307 -21.61 24.81 -14.37
CA GLU A 307 -21.22 25.99 -15.14
C GLU A 307 -22.42 26.97 -15.19
N PRO A 308 -22.27 28.22 -14.69
CA PRO A 308 -23.39 29.14 -14.64
C PRO A 308 -23.77 29.58 -16.05
N ILE A 309 -25.06 29.48 -16.35
CA ILE A 309 -25.73 30.18 -17.45
C ILE A 309 -25.24 31.64 -17.42
N GLN A 310 -24.34 32.01 -18.34
CA GLN A 310 -24.00 33.40 -18.56
C GLN A 310 -25.30 34.12 -18.95
N SER A 311 -25.61 35.14 -18.15
CA SER A 311 -26.75 36.03 -18.21
C SER A 311 -27.15 36.39 -19.64
N THR A 312 -28.23 35.77 -20.13
CA THR A 312 -29.00 36.36 -21.21
C THR A 312 -29.88 37.44 -20.59
N THR A 313 -29.32 38.63 -20.41
CA THR A 313 -30.07 39.83 -20.05
C THR A 313 -30.99 40.16 -21.22
N ARG A 314 -32.22 39.66 -21.19
CA ARG A 314 -33.32 40.15 -22.03
C ARG A 314 -33.68 41.54 -21.51
N THR A 315 -33.19 42.58 -22.19
CA THR A 315 -33.72 43.94 -22.08
C THR A 315 -35.13 43.94 -22.69
N THR A 316 -36.14 44.04 -21.83
CA THR A 316 -37.48 44.47 -22.21
C THR A 316 -37.51 45.98 -22.28
N ARG A 317 -37.51 46.53 -23.50
CA ARG A 317 -38.35 47.68 -23.89
C ARG A 317 -38.34 47.85 -25.40
#